data_AF-A0A5K7Z478-F1
#
_entry.id   AF-A0A5K7Z478-F1
#
_cell.length_a   1.000
_cell.length_b   1.000
_cell.length_c   1.000
_cell.angle_alpha   90.00
_cell.angle_beta   90.00
_cell.angle_gamma   90.00
#
_symmetry.space_group_name_H-M   'P 1'
#
loop_
_entity.id
_entity.type
_entity.pdbx_description
1 polymer ?
#
loop_
_entity_poly.entity_id
_entity_poly.type
_entity_poly.pdbx_seq_one_letter_code
_entity_poly.pdbx_strand_id
1 'polypeptide(L)'
;MHLGPVKQLPALNSFYERIQDREPNISALKDFISRQPVDGELIVMVTHFVSIAAMTGESVSSGMGVLLELKEDAPYSVVGKLTFEN
;
A
#
# COMPACT_ATOMS: atom_id res chain seq x y z
N MET A 1 -14.02 2.86 13.66
CA MET A 1 -12.86 1.98 13.97
C MET A 1 -13.39 0.58 14.26
N HIS A 2 -13.22 -0.39 13.34
CA HIS A 2 -13.41 -1.86 13.49
C HIS A 2 -13.10 -2.50 12.12
N LEU A 3 -11.90 -2.28 11.57
CA LEU A 3 -11.53 -2.69 10.19
C LEU A 3 -11.10 -4.17 10.08
N GLY A 4 -11.48 -4.99 11.06
CA GLY A 4 -11.04 -6.39 11.16
C GLY A 4 -9.71 -6.58 11.89
N PRO A 5 -9.23 -7.84 12.00
CA PRO A 5 -8.00 -8.18 12.68
C PRO A 5 -6.77 -7.69 11.90
N VAL A 6 -5.79 -7.14 12.61
CA VAL A 6 -4.54 -6.68 12.00
C VAL A 6 -3.64 -7.89 11.70
N LYS A 7 -3.25 -8.04 10.43
CA LYS A 7 -2.21 -8.99 10.02
C LYS A 7 -0.92 -8.22 9.72
N GLN A 8 0.18 -8.62 10.36
CA GLN A 8 1.47 -7.99 10.13
C GLN A 8 2.01 -8.31 8.74
N LEU A 9 2.58 -7.30 8.08
CA LEU A 9 3.31 -7.42 6.83
C LEU A 9 4.57 -6.56 6.91
N PRO A 10 5.76 -7.15 7.16
CA PRO A 10 7.01 -6.39 7.35
C PRO A 10 7.37 -5.45 6.18
N ALA A 11 6.93 -5.79 4.96
CA ALA A 11 7.13 -4.96 3.78
C ALA A 11 6.45 -3.57 3.87
N LEU A 12 5.51 -3.36 4.81
CA LEU A 12 4.89 -2.06 5.08
C LEU A 12 5.74 -1.17 5.99
N ASN A 13 6.87 -1.65 6.51
CA ASN A 13 7.72 -0.84 7.38
C ASN A 13 8.39 0.30 6.60
N SER A 14 8.52 1.46 7.26
CA SER A 14 9.18 2.64 6.68
C SER A 14 10.66 2.36 6.40
N PHE A 15 11.15 2.88 5.28
CA PHE A 15 12.57 2.90 4.93
C PHE A 15 13.21 4.28 5.08
N TYR A 16 12.52 5.29 5.66
CA TYR A 16 13.00 6.68 5.72
C TYR A 16 14.41 6.81 6.33
N GLU A 17 14.66 6.16 7.46
CA GLU A 17 15.99 6.11 8.11
C GLU A 17 16.77 4.83 7.77
N ARG A 18 16.19 3.98 6.92
CA ARG A 18 16.69 2.64 6.59
C ARG A 18 16.64 2.45 5.08
N ILE A 19 17.32 3.33 4.36
CA ILE A 19 17.24 3.43 2.89
C ILE A 19 17.58 2.09 2.22
N GLN A 20 18.49 1.29 2.81
CA GLN A 20 18.83 -0.04 2.33
C GLN A 20 17.64 -1.03 2.30
N ASP A 21 16.58 -0.75 3.07
CA ASP A 21 15.38 -1.58 3.10
C ASP A 21 14.36 -1.18 2.03
N ARG A 22 14.58 -0.08 1.29
CA ARG A 22 13.62 0.45 0.31
C ARG A 22 13.29 -0.58 -0.77
N GLU A 23 14.28 -0.99 -1.56
CA GLU A 23 14.10 -1.93 -2.65
C GLU A 23 13.49 -3.27 -2.20
N PRO A 24 14.02 -3.95 -1.14
CA PRO A 24 13.43 -5.21 -0.71
C PRO A 24 12.00 -5.06 -0.18
N ASN A 25 11.69 -4.00 0.58
CA ASN A 25 10.33 -3.78 1.09
C ASN A 25 9.35 -3.49 -0.05
N ILE A 26 9.71 -2.62 -0.99
CA ILE A 26 8.84 -2.26 -2.12
C ILE A 26 8.63 -3.45 -3.05
N SER A 27 9.66 -4.26 -3.31
CA SER A 27 9.51 -5.49 -4.09
C SER A 27 8.58 -6.49 -3.40
N ALA A 28 8.79 -6.76 -2.11
CA ALA A 28 7.96 -7.68 -1.36
C ALA A 28 6.50 -7.21 -1.25
N LEU A 29 6.27 -5.90 -1.17
CA LEU A 29 4.93 -5.33 -1.14
C LEU A 29 4.23 -5.45 -2.50
N LYS A 30 4.95 -5.21 -3.61
CA LYS A 30 4.41 -5.45 -4.97
C LYS A 30 4.08 -6.93 -5.18
N ASP A 31 4.95 -7.83 -4.76
CA ASP A 31 4.72 -9.28 -4.83
C ASP A 31 3.55 -9.74 -3.97
N PHE A 32 3.33 -9.09 -2.81
CA PHE A 32 2.15 -9.35 -1.99
C PHE A 32 0.88 -8.93 -2.73
N ILE A 33 0.85 -7.72 -3.30
CA ILE A 33 -0.32 -7.18 -4.00
C ILE A 33 -0.64 -8.01 -5.26
N SER A 34 0.36 -8.41 -6.04
CA SER A 34 0.17 -9.18 -7.28
C SER A 34 -0.41 -10.58 -7.08
N ARG A 35 -0.37 -11.11 -5.85
CA ARG A 35 -0.95 -12.40 -5.49
C ARG A 35 -2.39 -12.30 -4.99
N GLN A 36 -2.92 -11.08 -4.85
CA GLN A 36 -4.29 -10.88 -4.38
C GLN A 36 -5.27 -11.06 -5.57
N PRO A 37 -6.42 -11.72 -5.35
CA PRO A 37 -7.43 -11.87 -6.39
C PRO A 37 -8.09 -10.52 -6.71
N VAL A 38 -8.35 -10.27 -7.99
CA VAL A 38 -8.97 -9.01 -8.48
C VAL A 38 -10.40 -8.83 -7.98
N ASP A 39 -11.10 -9.93 -7.70
CA ASP A 39 -12.45 -10.02 -7.14
C ASP A 39 -12.43 -10.36 -5.62
N GLY A 40 -11.26 -10.16 -4.99
CA GLY A 40 -11.05 -10.40 -3.57
C GLY A 40 -11.72 -9.39 -2.64
N GLU A 41 -11.53 -9.64 -1.35
CA GLU A 41 -11.94 -8.70 -0.30
C GLU A 41 -11.09 -7.41 -0.35
N LEU A 42 -11.69 -6.30 0.11
CA LEU A 42 -10.96 -5.04 0.25
C LEU A 42 -9.85 -5.16 1.30
N ILE A 43 -8.61 -4.94 0.87
CA ILE A 43 -7.45 -4.93 1.77
C ILE A 43 -7.08 -3.48 2.11
N VAL A 44 -7.10 -3.15 3.39
CA VAL A 44 -6.61 -1.86 3.90
C VAL A 44 -5.17 -2.05 4.39
N MET A 45 -4.22 -1.42 3.71
CA MET A 45 -2.81 -1.41 4.11
C MET A 45 -2.47 -0.08 4.80
N VAL A 46 -1.96 -0.15 6.02
CA VAL A 46 -1.54 1.02 6.80
C VAL A 46 -0.02 1.10 6.80
N THR A 47 0.53 2.19 6.27
CA THR A 47 1.97 2.41 6.16
C THR A 47 2.33 3.90 6.18
N HIS A 48 3.57 4.23 5.85
CA HIS A 48 4.14 5.57 5.90
C HIS A 48 4.11 6.23 4.53
N PHE A 49 4.12 7.56 4.51
CA PHE A 49 4.18 8.38 3.30
C PHE A 49 5.25 7.90 2.30
N VAL A 50 6.48 7.62 2.75
CA VAL A 50 7.58 7.20 1.87
C VAL A 50 7.30 5.89 1.14
N SER A 51 6.61 4.95 1.79
CA SER A 51 6.22 3.67 1.20
C SER A 51 5.08 3.86 0.20
N ILE A 52 4.09 4.70 0.53
CA ILE A 52 3.00 5.05 -0.40
C ILE A 52 3.60 5.70 -1.66
N ALA A 53 4.43 6.73 -1.50
CA ALA A 53 5.04 7.45 -2.61
C ALA A 53 5.91 6.54 -3.49
N ALA A 54 6.68 5.61 -2.90
CA ALA A 54 7.47 4.66 -3.67
C ALA A 54 6.63 3.61 -4.42
N MET A 55 5.47 3.24 -3.89
CA MET A 55 4.55 2.29 -4.52
C MET A 55 3.73 2.90 -5.64
N THR A 56 3.26 4.14 -5.46
CA THR A 56 2.19 4.72 -6.28
C THR A 56 2.64 5.95 -7.06
N GLY A 57 3.78 6.54 -6.71
CA GLY A 57 4.19 7.86 -7.21
C GLY A 57 3.43 9.03 -6.58
N GLU A 58 2.49 8.77 -5.68
CA GLU A 58 1.61 9.79 -5.11
C GLU A 58 2.12 10.36 -3.80
N SER A 59 1.97 11.68 -3.64
CA SER A 59 2.18 12.37 -2.37
C SER A 59 0.87 12.47 -1.58
N VAL A 60 0.93 12.14 -0.29
CA VAL A 60 -0.22 12.16 0.63
C VAL A 60 0.15 12.77 1.99
N SER A 61 -0.82 13.45 2.61
CA SER A 61 -0.75 13.96 3.98
C SER A 61 -1.11 12.86 4.99
N SER A 62 -0.80 13.11 6.27
CA SER A 62 -1.23 12.23 7.36
C SER A 62 -2.75 12.01 7.34
N GLY A 63 -3.18 10.76 7.50
CA GLY A 63 -4.60 10.40 7.48
C GLY A 63 -5.22 10.33 6.08
N MET A 64 -4.44 10.46 5.01
CA MET A 64 -4.88 10.18 3.64
C MET A 64 -4.32 8.85 3.12
N GLY A 65 -4.96 8.30 2.10
CA GLY A 65 -4.56 7.06 1.43
C GLY A 65 -4.55 7.18 -0.09
N VAL A 66 -4.18 6.09 -0.76
CA VAL A 66 -4.27 5.93 -2.21
C VAL A 66 -5.08 4.67 -2.50
N LEU A 67 -6.07 4.78 -3.38
CA LEU A 67 -6.85 3.64 -3.84
C LEU A 67 -6.14 2.97 -5.01
N LEU A 68 -5.88 1.67 -4.85
CA LEU A 68 -5.36 0.81 -5.90
C LEU A 68 -6.48 -0.08 -6.42
N GLU A 69 -6.56 -0.22 -7.73
CA GLU A 69 -7.43 -1.21 -8.40
C GLU A 69 -6.54 -2.32 -8.97
N LEU A 70 -6.78 -3.56 -8.55
CA LEU A 70 -6.04 -4.71 -9.07
C LEU A 70 -6.53 -5.03 -10.50
N LYS A 71 -5.61 -5.51 -11.34
CA LYS A 71 -5.89 -5.88 -12.74
C LYS A 71 -5.41 -7.31 -13.01
N GLU A 72 -6.00 -7.96 -14.00
CA GLU A 72 -5.59 -9.33 -14.37
C GLU A 72 -4.21 -9.36 -15.05
N ASP A 73 -3.86 -8.29 -15.77
CA ASP A 73 -2.68 -8.17 -16.63
C ASP A 73 -1.56 -7.28 -16.05
N ALA A 74 -1.83 -6.60 -14.93
CA ALA A 74 -0.89 -5.73 -14.24
C ALA A 74 -1.08 -5.80 -12.72
N PRO A 75 -0.04 -5.53 -11.90
CA PRO A 75 -0.15 -5.65 -10.45
C PRO A 75 -1.28 -4.79 -9.85
N TYR A 76 -1.45 -3.56 -10.36
CA TYR A 76 -2.53 -2.63 -10.02
C TYR A 76 -2.45 -1.35 -10.87
N SER A 77 -3.53 -0.57 -10.87
CA SER A 77 -3.56 0.84 -11.28
C SER A 77 -3.89 1.75 -10.09
N VAL A 78 -3.31 2.95 -10.07
CA VAL A 78 -3.66 4.00 -9.09
C VAL A 78 -4.96 4.68 -9.56
N VAL A 79 -6.00 4.61 -8.75
CA VAL A 79 -7.31 5.21 -9.07
C VAL A 79 -7.36 6.66 -8.59
N GLY A 80 -6.80 6.93 -7.40
CA GLY A 80 -6.79 8.27 -6.83
C GLY A 80 -6.45 8.30 -5.35
N LYS A 81 -6.48 9.50 -4.77
CA LYS A 81 -6.26 9.73 -3.33
C LYS A 81 -7.56 9.61 -2.58
N LEU A 82 -7.49 9.11 -1.35
CA LEU A 82 -8.60 8.99 -0.43
C LEU A 82 -8.35 9.89 0.79
N THR A 83 -9.38 10.62 1.19
CA THR A 83 -9.46 11.25 2.50
C THR A 83 -10.36 10.41 3.39
N PHE A 84 -10.01 10.31 4.66
CA PHE A 84 -10.87 9.71 5.68
C PHE A 84 -11.37 10.85 6.55
N GLU A 85 -12.45 11.50 6.11
CA GLU A 85 -13.15 12.48 6.94
C GLU A 85 -13.98 11.75 8.00
N ASN A 86 -14.07 12.35 9.20
CA ASN A 86 -14.93 11.88 10.27
C ASN A 86 -16.37 12.36 10.09
#